data_AF-A0A4S4ZXK3-F1
#
_entry.id   AF-A0A4S4ZXK3-F1
#
_cell.length_a   1.000
_cell.length_b   1.000
_cell.length_c   1.000
_cell.angle_alpha   90.00
_cell.angle_beta   90.00
_cell.angle_gamma   90.00
#
_symmetry.space_group_name_H-M   'P 1'
#
loop_
_entity.id
_entity.type
_entity.pdbx_description
1 polymer ?
#
loop_
_entity_poly.entity_id
_entity_poly.type
_entity_poly.pdbx_seq_one_letter_code
_entity_poly.pdbx_strand_id
1 'polypeptide(L)'
;MPTIDLTTPSGRPEPPAPPPRPVDAAPRRIGLTLPELQHAAILAGGAPLPFEVAPPSAADAMESRLGRSPATAEDQAYREVVAGLHDPGESLTRRGLLSSDELDDGLAGAIGLLAAPRLALDVDVRMGPVQAKAWHRQDGRAVASLATVDGVVFELAWFGTDAWASELARVAAVSEEIRLAESAVPPYLDLPYELADAAAEATRTGRGDLLPVLVARSSGRVLGPDGPLADPEVARALT
;
A
#
# COMPACT_ATOMS: atom_id res chain seq x y z
N MET A 1 23.19 -1.29 6.96
CA MET A 1 21.86 -1.59 6.38
C MET A 1 21.82 -3.07 6.05
N PRO A 2 20.74 -3.80 6.37
CA PRO A 2 20.56 -5.16 5.89
C PRO A 2 20.37 -5.13 4.36
N THR A 3 21.07 -6.00 3.64
CA THR A 3 20.88 -6.21 2.20
C THR A 3 19.90 -7.38 2.04
N ILE A 4 18.78 -7.14 1.37
CA ILE A 4 17.81 -8.18 1.03
C ILE A 4 18.15 -8.68 -0.38
N ASP A 5 18.57 -9.94 -0.49
CA ASP A 5 18.81 -10.57 -1.78
C ASP A 5 17.51 -11.22 -2.30
N LEU A 6 16.98 -10.67 -3.40
CA LEU A 6 15.76 -11.13 -4.05
C LEU A 6 16.00 -12.33 -4.99
N THR A 7 17.26 -12.74 -5.19
CA THR A 7 17.64 -13.80 -6.15
C THR A 7 17.74 -15.18 -5.52
N THR A 8 17.70 -15.28 -4.19
CA THR A 8 17.85 -16.55 -3.48
C THR A 8 16.50 -17.07 -2.99
N PRO A 9 15.95 -18.17 -3.53
CA PRO A 9 14.77 -18.81 -2.96
C PRO A 9 15.09 -19.37 -1.56
N SER A 10 14.20 -19.19 -0.59
CA SER A 10 14.35 -19.66 0.79
C SER A 10 14.35 -21.20 0.84
N GLY A 11 15.50 -21.82 0.56
CA GLY A 11 15.65 -23.29 0.45
C GLY A 11 16.75 -23.88 1.33
N ARG A 12 17.29 -23.16 2.33
CA ARG A 12 18.35 -23.68 3.19
C ARG A 12 17.77 -24.33 4.46
N PRO A 13 18.07 -25.60 4.77
CA PRO A 13 17.66 -26.18 6.05
C PRO A 13 18.51 -25.60 7.18
N GLU A 14 17.87 -24.93 8.15
CA GLU A 14 18.51 -24.46 9.39
C GLU A 14 18.41 -25.50 10.53
N PRO A 15 19.31 -25.45 11.54
CA PRO A 15 19.31 -26.35 12.71
C PRO A 15 18.02 -26.21 13.55
N PRO A 16 17.72 -27.16 14.46
CA PRO A 16 16.45 -27.19 15.18
C PRO A 16 16.25 -25.93 16.01
N ALA A 17 15.22 -25.17 15.65
CA ALA A 17 14.88 -23.88 16.23
C ALA A 17 14.19 -24.03 17.60
N PRO A 18 14.31 -23.02 18.49
CA PRO A 18 13.47 -22.89 19.68
C PRO A 18 11.97 -22.87 19.30
N PRO A 19 11.04 -23.14 20.24
CA PRO A 19 9.62 -23.21 19.94
C PRO A 19 9.16 -21.92 19.24
N PRO A 20 8.46 -22.01 18.09
CA PRO A 20 8.11 -20.86 17.28
C PRO A 20 7.15 -19.96 18.06
N ARG A 21 7.41 -18.65 18.08
CA ARG A 21 6.36 -17.70 18.42
C ARG A 21 5.34 -17.69 17.27
N PRO A 22 4.08 -17.28 17.48
CA PRO A 22 3.04 -17.30 16.44
C PRO A 22 3.44 -16.58 15.12
N VAL A 23 4.39 -15.65 15.19
CA VAL A 23 4.96 -14.90 14.06
C VAL A 23 6.14 -15.59 13.36
N ASP A 24 6.78 -16.57 14.00
CA ASP A 24 7.95 -17.30 13.49
C ASP A 24 7.54 -18.53 12.62
N ALA A 25 6.23 -18.73 12.36
CA ALA A 25 5.69 -19.81 11.54
C ALA A 25 5.56 -19.40 10.05
N ALA A 26 5.21 -20.37 9.19
CA ALA A 26 4.91 -20.13 7.77
C ALA A 26 3.90 -18.96 7.61
N PRO A 27 3.98 -18.15 6.52
CA PRO A 27 3.19 -16.93 6.42
C PRO A 27 1.69 -17.16 6.62
N ARG A 28 1.16 -16.65 7.73
CA ARG A 28 -0.28 -16.60 7.95
C ARG A 28 -0.82 -15.39 7.24
N ARG A 29 -1.89 -15.57 6.47
CA ARG A 29 -2.55 -14.51 5.70
C ARG A 29 -4.03 -14.49 5.98
N ILE A 30 -4.57 -13.29 6.05
CA ILE A 30 -5.99 -13.06 6.18
C ILE A 30 -6.42 -11.89 5.29
N GLY A 31 -7.57 -12.04 4.64
CA GLY A 31 -8.27 -10.92 4.04
C GLY A 31 -9.00 -10.13 5.11
N LEU A 32 -8.87 -8.81 5.11
CA LEU A 32 -9.60 -7.89 5.97
C LEU A 32 -10.22 -6.81 5.09
N THR A 33 -11.46 -6.46 5.34
CA THR A 33 -12.03 -5.24 4.77
C THR A 33 -11.46 -4.01 5.48
N LEU A 34 -11.56 -2.84 4.86
CA LEU A 34 -11.12 -1.59 5.49
C LEU A 34 -11.78 -1.37 6.87
N PRO A 35 -13.12 -1.53 7.05
CA PRO A 35 -13.72 -1.40 8.36
C PRO A 35 -13.20 -2.41 9.39
N GLU A 36 -12.95 -3.66 8.99
CA GLU A 36 -12.35 -4.68 9.89
C GLU A 36 -10.92 -4.27 10.31
N LEU A 37 -10.11 -3.79 9.38
CA LEU A 37 -8.75 -3.33 9.65
C LEU A 37 -8.71 -2.10 10.57
N GLN A 38 -9.60 -1.12 10.33
CA GLN A 38 -9.74 0.05 11.19
C GLN A 38 -10.23 -0.33 12.59
N HIS A 39 -11.20 -1.24 12.68
CA HIS A 39 -11.70 -1.72 13.97
C HIS A 39 -10.60 -2.45 14.76
N ALA A 40 -9.82 -3.32 14.10
CA ALA A 40 -8.67 -3.97 14.71
C ALA A 40 -7.60 -2.95 15.16
N ALA A 41 -7.31 -1.92 14.37
CA ALA A 41 -6.39 -0.86 14.76
C ALA A 41 -6.84 -0.09 16.02
N ILE A 42 -8.15 0.18 16.14
CA ILE A 42 -8.74 0.79 17.34
C ILE A 42 -8.55 -0.10 18.57
N LEU A 43 -8.88 -1.39 18.46
CA LEU A 43 -8.71 -2.36 19.54
C LEU A 43 -7.24 -2.55 19.94
N ALA A 44 -6.31 -2.40 18.99
CA ALA A 44 -4.87 -2.39 19.24
C ALA A 44 -4.35 -1.06 19.82
N GLY A 45 -5.20 -0.25 20.44
CA GLY A 45 -4.83 1.01 21.09
C GLY A 45 -4.78 2.23 20.16
N GLY A 46 -5.52 2.20 19.05
CA GLY A 46 -5.50 3.28 18.05
C GLY A 46 -4.23 3.28 17.21
N ALA A 47 -3.70 2.09 16.90
CA ALA A 47 -2.49 1.90 16.12
C ALA A 47 -2.60 2.62 14.75
N PRO A 48 -1.66 3.52 14.39
CA PRO A 48 -1.70 4.19 13.09
C PRO A 48 -1.47 3.16 11.97
N LEU A 49 -2.32 3.22 10.94
CA LEU A 49 -2.16 2.44 9.72
C LEU A 49 -1.17 3.14 8.76
N PRO A 50 -0.47 2.40 7.89
CA PRO A 50 0.57 2.95 7.02
C PRO A 50 0.02 3.72 5.81
N PHE A 51 -1.27 4.04 5.80
CA PHE A 51 -1.96 4.80 4.77
C PHE A 51 -2.97 5.72 5.43
N GLU A 52 -3.25 6.84 4.78
CA GLU A 52 -4.31 7.73 5.21
C GLU A 52 -5.65 7.21 4.72
N VAL A 53 -6.61 7.09 5.64
CA VAL A 53 -8.02 6.98 5.27
C VAL A 53 -8.54 8.39 5.21
N ALA A 54 -8.65 8.94 4.00
CA ALA A 54 -9.22 10.27 3.82
C ALA A 54 -10.64 10.29 4.44
N PRO A 55 -10.93 11.23 5.36
CA PRO A 55 -12.29 11.40 5.84
C PRO A 55 -13.18 11.76 4.66
N PRO A 56 -14.45 11.32 4.65
CA PRO A 56 -15.35 11.61 3.54
C PRO A 56 -15.44 13.12 3.33
N SER A 57 -15.10 13.59 2.13
CA SER A 57 -15.32 14.98 1.75
C SER A 57 -16.84 15.22 1.78
N ALA A 58 -17.28 16.17 2.60
CA ALA A 58 -18.67 16.62 2.54
C ALA A 58 -18.88 17.19 1.13
N ALA A 59 -19.89 16.69 0.41
CA ALA A 59 -20.20 17.14 -0.94
C ALA A 59 -20.26 18.67 -0.96
N ASP A 60 -19.30 19.29 -1.63
CA ASP A 60 -19.13 20.73 -1.53
C ASP A 60 -20.29 21.40 -2.28
N ALA A 61 -20.91 22.42 -1.68
CA ALA A 61 -22.05 23.11 -2.29
C ALA A 61 -21.68 23.72 -3.66
N MET A 62 -20.38 23.93 -3.89
CA MET A 62 -19.79 24.35 -5.16
C MET A 62 -19.77 23.22 -6.21
N GLU A 63 -19.41 21.98 -5.84
CA GLU A 63 -19.38 20.82 -6.76
C GLU A 63 -20.77 20.47 -7.29
N SER A 64 -21.79 20.60 -6.44
CA SER A 64 -23.19 20.42 -6.85
C SER A 64 -23.63 21.41 -7.94
N ARG A 65 -22.95 22.57 -8.03
CA ARG A 65 -23.24 23.62 -9.04
C ARG A 65 -22.34 23.52 -10.28
N LEU A 66 -21.12 23.00 -10.14
CA LEU A 66 -20.14 22.88 -11.21
C LEU A 66 -20.25 21.54 -11.99
N GLY A 67 -20.99 20.58 -11.46
CA GLY A 67 -21.12 19.24 -12.04
C GLY A 67 -20.12 18.27 -11.39
N ARG A 68 -20.51 16.99 -11.28
CA ARG A 68 -19.69 15.95 -10.64
C ARG A 68 -18.39 15.75 -11.41
N SER A 69 -17.27 15.77 -10.71
CA SER A 69 -16.00 15.33 -11.28
C SER A 69 -15.93 13.79 -11.31
N PRO A 70 -15.09 13.20 -12.18
CA PRO A 70 -14.82 11.75 -12.16
C PRO A 70 -14.34 11.26 -10.78
N ALA A 71 -13.47 12.03 -10.11
CA ALA A 71 -12.98 11.72 -8.76
C ALA A 71 -14.13 11.63 -7.74
N THR A 72 -15.10 12.55 -7.79
CA THR A 72 -16.27 12.54 -6.90
C THR A 72 -17.19 11.33 -7.13
N ALA A 73 -17.26 10.82 -8.38
CA ALA A 73 -18.06 9.65 -8.71
C ALA A 73 -17.40 8.35 -8.22
N GLU A 74 -16.07 8.23 -8.38
CA GLU A 74 -15.27 7.13 -7.85
C GLU A 74 -15.35 7.08 -6.31
N ASP A 75 -15.24 8.23 -5.64
CA ASP A 75 -15.41 8.35 -4.18
C ASP A 75 -16.81 7.93 -3.70
N GLN A 76 -17.86 8.23 -4.46
CA GLN A 76 -19.24 7.82 -4.13
C GLN A 76 -19.41 6.30 -4.28
N ALA A 77 -18.91 5.71 -5.38
CA ALA A 77 -18.97 4.27 -5.59
C ALA A 77 -18.18 3.52 -4.50
N TYR A 78 -16.99 4.01 -4.16
CA TYR A 78 -16.18 3.50 -3.06
C TYR A 78 -16.96 3.53 -1.72
N ARG A 79 -17.60 4.65 -1.40
CA ARG A 79 -18.41 4.79 -0.17
C ARG A 79 -19.60 3.83 -0.13
N GLU A 80 -20.30 3.65 -1.26
CA GLU A 80 -21.41 2.71 -1.34
C GLU A 80 -20.96 1.27 -1.09
N VAL A 81 -19.81 0.88 -1.64
CA VAL A 81 -19.20 -0.43 -1.38
C VAL A 81 -18.88 -0.58 0.11
N VAL A 82 -18.16 0.38 0.71
CA VAL A 82 -17.76 0.32 2.12
C VAL A 82 -18.98 0.30 3.06
N ALA A 83 -20.01 1.10 2.77
CA ALA A 83 -21.23 1.15 3.57
C ALA A 83 -22.08 -0.12 3.49
N GLY A 84 -21.93 -0.91 2.41
CA GLY A 84 -22.59 -2.20 2.25
C GLY A 84 -21.88 -3.37 2.95
N LEU A 85 -20.72 -3.14 3.56
CA LEU A 85 -19.96 -4.20 4.26
C LEU A 85 -20.59 -4.58 5.59
N HIS A 86 -20.31 -5.80 6.03
CA HIS A 86 -20.78 -6.32 7.31
C HIS A 86 -20.15 -5.57 8.49
N ASP A 87 -20.82 -5.60 9.64
CA ASP A 87 -20.26 -5.08 10.88
C ASP A 87 -18.88 -5.72 11.16
N PRO A 88 -17.83 -4.92 11.39
CA PRO A 88 -16.47 -5.43 11.51
C PRO A 88 -16.28 -6.29 12.76
N GLY A 89 -16.91 -5.94 13.89
CA GLY A 89 -16.80 -6.70 15.13
C GLY A 89 -17.45 -8.08 15.02
N GLU A 90 -18.67 -8.14 14.47
CA GLU A 90 -19.36 -9.40 14.21
C GLU A 90 -18.60 -10.28 13.22
N SER A 91 -18.07 -9.69 12.14
CA SER A 91 -17.32 -10.43 11.12
C SER A 91 -16.02 -11.02 11.70
N LEU A 92 -15.25 -10.23 12.45
CA LEU A 92 -14.01 -10.69 13.09
C LEU A 92 -14.29 -11.76 14.16
N THR A 93 -15.34 -11.60 14.95
CA THR A 93 -15.76 -12.59 15.97
C THR A 93 -16.13 -13.92 15.32
N ARG A 94 -16.93 -13.88 14.24
CA ARG A 94 -17.35 -15.08 13.49
C ARG A 94 -16.15 -15.85 12.93
N ARG A 95 -15.06 -15.15 12.61
CA ARG A 95 -13.82 -15.70 12.07
C ARG A 95 -12.81 -16.11 13.16
N GLY A 96 -13.13 -15.92 14.43
CA GLY A 96 -12.23 -16.20 15.55
C GLY A 96 -11.03 -15.28 15.63
N LEU A 97 -11.11 -14.09 15.02
CA LEU A 97 -10.05 -13.06 15.05
C LEU A 97 -10.26 -12.03 16.17
N LEU A 98 -11.43 -12.09 16.81
CA LEU A 98 -11.84 -11.26 17.94
C LEU A 98 -12.57 -12.16 18.95
N SER A 99 -12.21 -12.05 20.22
CA SER A 99 -12.90 -12.74 21.32
C SER A 99 -12.95 -11.84 22.54
N SER A 100 -14.14 -11.56 23.07
CA SER A 100 -14.31 -10.72 24.26
C SER A 100 -13.60 -9.37 24.16
N ASP A 101 -13.68 -8.73 22.98
CA ASP A 101 -12.97 -7.49 22.60
C ASP A 101 -11.44 -7.59 22.53
N GLU A 102 -10.87 -8.79 22.65
CA GLU A 102 -9.44 -9.05 22.46
C GLU A 102 -9.18 -9.63 21.07
N LEU A 103 -8.23 -9.04 20.35
CA LEU A 103 -7.78 -9.55 19.06
C LEU A 103 -6.98 -10.85 19.24
N ASP A 104 -7.05 -11.73 18.24
CA ASP A 104 -6.10 -12.82 18.07
C ASP A 104 -4.66 -12.28 18.16
N ASP A 105 -3.81 -12.91 18.98
CA ASP A 105 -2.41 -12.54 19.23
C ASP A 105 -1.63 -12.26 17.93
N GLY A 106 -1.88 -13.07 16.89
CA GLY A 106 -1.23 -12.89 15.59
C GLY A 106 -1.66 -11.59 14.90
N LEU A 107 -2.95 -11.29 14.92
CA LEU A 107 -3.51 -10.06 14.36
C LEU A 107 -3.06 -8.84 15.17
N ALA A 108 -3.15 -8.90 16.51
CA ALA A 108 -2.69 -7.84 17.39
C ALA A 108 -1.20 -7.53 17.18
N GLY A 109 -0.35 -8.56 17.10
CA GLY A 109 1.08 -8.42 16.84
C GLY A 109 1.38 -7.82 15.47
N ALA A 110 0.66 -8.25 14.43
CA ALA A 110 0.82 -7.71 13.08
C ALA A 110 0.44 -6.21 13.01
N ILE A 111 -0.70 -5.82 13.61
CA ILE A 111 -1.14 -4.43 13.70
C ILE A 111 -0.14 -3.57 14.49
N GLY A 112 0.33 -4.07 15.63
CA GLY A 112 1.36 -3.40 16.42
C GLY A 112 2.65 -3.17 15.62
N LEU A 113 3.07 -4.17 14.84
CA LEU A 113 4.25 -4.07 13.99
C LEU A 113 4.04 -3.09 12.82
N LEU A 114 2.83 -3.00 12.27
CA LEU A 114 2.51 -2.00 11.25
C LEU A 114 2.67 -0.56 11.78
N ALA A 115 2.28 -0.34 13.03
CA ALA A 115 2.33 0.97 13.68
C ALA A 115 3.71 1.39 14.16
N ALA A 116 4.54 0.45 14.63
CA ALA A 116 5.84 0.74 15.23
C ALA A 116 6.96 -0.13 14.65
N PRO A 117 7.26 -0.03 13.34
CA PRO A 117 8.35 -0.77 12.73
C PRO A 117 9.72 -0.20 13.13
N ARG A 118 10.74 -1.06 13.10
CA ARG A 118 12.13 -0.60 13.03
C ARG A 118 12.56 -0.32 11.59
N LEU A 119 12.00 -1.04 10.64
CA LEU A 119 12.23 -0.87 9.20
C LEU A 119 10.88 -0.89 8.47
N ALA A 120 10.66 0.10 7.61
CA ALA A 120 9.49 0.22 6.76
C ALA A 120 9.92 0.16 5.28
N LEU A 121 9.18 -0.63 4.49
CA LEU A 121 9.31 -0.70 3.04
C LEU A 121 7.91 -0.56 2.45
N ASP A 122 7.76 0.40 1.54
CA ASP A 122 6.52 0.69 0.86
C ASP A 122 6.69 0.37 -0.62
N VAL A 123 5.72 -0.34 -1.16
CA VAL A 123 5.73 -0.87 -2.51
C VAL A 123 4.46 -0.39 -3.20
N ASP A 124 4.63 0.27 -4.33
CA ASP A 124 3.53 0.74 -5.18
C ASP A 124 3.77 0.25 -6.60
N VAL A 125 2.89 -0.62 -7.09
CA VAL A 125 3.02 -1.28 -8.38
C VAL A 125 1.82 -0.95 -9.24
N ARG A 126 2.05 -0.29 -10.37
CA ARG A 126 1.03 -0.02 -11.38
C ARG A 126 1.18 -0.99 -12.55
N MET A 127 0.11 -1.74 -12.83
CA MET A 127 0.01 -2.71 -13.94
C MET A 127 -1.25 -2.40 -14.75
N GLY A 128 -1.09 -1.64 -15.83
CA GLY A 128 -2.22 -1.15 -16.62
C GLY A 128 -3.16 -0.27 -15.76
N PRO A 129 -4.47 -0.58 -15.68
CA PRO A 129 -5.41 0.19 -14.86
C PRO A 129 -5.34 -0.18 -13.37
N VAL A 130 -4.61 -1.22 -13.00
CA VAL A 130 -4.54 -1.73 -11.63
C VAL A 130 -3.35 -1.12 -10.91
N GLN A 131 -3.55 -0.65 -9.68
CA GLN A 131 -2.49 -0.22 -8.79
C GLN A 131 -2.56 -1.03 -7.50
N ALA A 132 -1.49 -1.75 -7.20
CA ALA A 132 -1.34 -2.51 -5.96
C ALA A 132 -0.40 -1.75 -5.02
N LYS A 133 -0.81 -1.58 -3.78
CA LYS A 133 0.00 -1.01 -2.71
C LYS A 133 0.29 -2.10 -1.69
N ALA A 134 1.54 -2.15 -1.21
CA ALA A 134 1.93 -3.02 -0.11
C ALA A 134 2.88 -2.31 0.84
N TRP A 135 2.71 -2.56 2.12
CA TRP A 135 3.49 -2.00 3.22
C TRP A 135 4.08 -3.14 4.02
N HIS A 136 5.41 -3.24 4.01
CA HIS A 136 6.16 -4.20 4.81
C HIS A 136 6.77 -3.49 6.01
N ARG A 137 6.61 -4.08 7.18
CA ARG A 137 6.96 -3.49 8.47
C ARG A 137 7.69 -4.54 9.28
N GLN A 138 8.92 -4.26 9.66
CA GLN A 138 9.82 -5.25 10.26
C GLN A 138 10.41 -4.74 11.56
N ASP A 139 10.46 -5.63 12.56
CA ASP A 139 11.24 -5.46 13.78
C ASP A 139 11.69 -6.83 14.32
N GLY A 140 12.95 -6.90 14.78
CA GLY A 140 13.59 -8.14 15.17
C GLY A 140 13.57 -9.20 14.07
N ARG A 141 12.86 -10.31 14.31
CA ARG A 141 12.69 -11.42 13.35
C ARG A 141 11.28 -11.49 12.76
N ALA A 142 10.41 -10.53 13.07
CA ALA A 142 9.04 -10.52 12.60
C ALA A 142 8.85 -9.48 11.49
N VAL A 143 8.01 -9.82 10.52
CA VAL A 143 7.55 -8.93 9.46
C VAL A 143 6.03 -8.99 9.41
N ALA A 144 5.40 -7.83 9.31
CA ALA A 144 4.01 -7.68 8.91
C ALA A 144 3.98 -7.10 7.49
N SER A 145 3.14 -7.66 6.64
CA SER A 145 2.85 -7.14 5.30
C SER A 145 1.36 -6.83 5.20
N LEU A 146 1.03 -5.64 4.74
CA LEU A 146 -0.32 -5.23 4.42
C LEU A 146 -0.37 -4.89 2.93
N ALA A 147 -1.29 -5.47 2.16
CA ALA A 147 -1.41 -5.19 0.73
C ALA A 147 -2.86 -4.95 0.32
N THR A 148 -3.08 -4.09 -0.68
CA THR A 148 -4.39 -3.85 -1.28
C THR A 148 -4.26 -3.44 -2.74
N VAL A 149 -5.33 -3.63 -3.50
CA VAL A 149 -5.48 -3.16 -4.89
C VAL A 149 -6.57 -2.10 -5.00
N ASP A 150 -7.60 -2.17 -4.17
CA ASP A 150 -8.81 -1.36 -4.28
C ASP A 150 -9.04 -0.43 -3.06
N GLY A 151 -8.21 -0.56 -2.01
CA GLY A 151 -8.39 0.18 -0.76
C GLY A 151 -9.65 -0.20 0.02
N VAL A 152 -10.34 -1.27 -0.37
CA VAL A 152 -11.53 -1.83 0.32
C VAL A 152 -11.17 -3.15 0.98
N VAL A 153 -10.44 -4.01 0.28
CA VAL A 153 -9.98 -5.30 0.76
C VAL A 153 -8.46 -5.27 0.88
N PHE A 154 -7.98 -5.72 2.03
CA PHE A 154 -6.59 -5.79 2.38
C PHE A 154 -6.20 -7.23 2.68
N GLU A 155 -5.04 -7.65 2.20
CA GLU A 155 -4.37 -8.85 2.68
C GLU A 155 -3.40 -8.44 3.79
N LEU A 156 -3.61 -8.93 5.01
CA LEU A 156 -2.64 -8.83 6.10
C LEU A 156 -1.93 -10.17 6.26
N ALA A 157 -0.61 -10.11 6.30
CA ALA A 157 0.25 -11.26 6.55
C ALA A 157 1.27 -10.96 7.65
N TRP A 158 1.63 -11.98 8.41
CA TRP A 158 2.76 -11.91 9.34
C TRP A 158 3.59 -13.20 9.31
N PHE A 159 4.90 -13.03 9.37
CA PHE A 159 5.87 -14.10 9.15
C PHE A 159 7.27 -13.73 9.68
N GLY A 160 8.15 -14.72 9.72
CA GLY A 160 9.55 -14.56 10.07
C GLY A 160 10.37 -13.89 8.95
N THR A 161 11.43 -13.16 9.31
CA THR A 161 12.32 -12.47 8.34
C THR A 161 12.95 -13.39 7.30
N ASP A 162 13.08 -14.68 7.61
CA ASP A 162 13.54 -15.76 6.72
C ASP A 162 12.61 -16.01 5.52
N ALA A 163 11.31 -15.69 5.65
CA ALA A 163 10.35 -15.74 4.57
C ALA A 163 10.29 -14.43 3.75
N TRP A 164 10.88 -13.33 4.24
CA TRP A 164 10.65 -12.00 3.69
C TRP A 164 11.16 -11.81 2.26
N ALA A 165 12.32 -12.37 1.93
CA ALA A 165 12.84 -12.32 0.55
C ALA A 165 11.88 -13.01 -0.44
N SER A 166 11.34 -14.17 -0.05
CA SER A 166 10.36 -14.90 -0.87
C SER A 166 9.04 -14.13 -1.00
N GLU A 167 8.62 -13.41 0.04
CA GLU A 167 7.45 -12.54 0.00
C GLU A 167 7.63 -11.35 -0.94
N LEU A 168 8.79 -10.70 -0.90
CA LEU A 168 9.10 -9.59 -1.80
C LEU A 168 9.26 -10.05 -3.24
N ALA A 169 9.80 -11.26 -3.47
CA ALA A 169 9.90 -11.83 -4.81
C ALA A 169 8.52 -12.01 -5.47
N ARG A 170 7.44 -12.21 -4.69
CA ARG A 170 6.07 -12.28 -5.24
C ARG A 170 5.63 -10.98 -5.90
N VAL A 171 6.13 -9.83 -5.43
CA VAL A 171 5.85 -8.52 -6.04
C VAL A 171 6.45 -8.45 -7.45
N ALA A 172 7.64 -9.04 -7.64
CA ALA A 172 8.33 -9.05 -8.92
C ALA A 172 7.85 -10.15 -9.87
N ALA A 173 7.04 -11.11 -9.38
CA ALA A 173 6.54 -12.23 -10.16
C ALA A 173 5.29 -11.83 -10.96
N VAL A 174 5.50 -11.13 -12.08
CA VAL A 174 4.44 -10.92 -13.07
C VAL A 174 4.09 -12.27 -13.68
N SER A 175 2.79 -12.62 -13.70
CA SER A 175 2.31 -13.86 -14.31
C SER A 175 2.80 -13.98 -15.75
N GLU A 176 3.27 -15.16 -16.17
CA GLU A 176 3.73 -15.43 -17.53
C GLU A 176 2.65 -15.18 -18.60
N GLU A 177 1.38 -15.19 -18.20
CA GLU A 177 0.23 -14.90 -19.08
C GLU A 177 0.10 -13.41 -19.41
N ILE A 178 0.77 -12.53 -18.68
CA ILE A 178 0.75 -11.08 -18.90
C ILE A 178 1.83 -10.73 -19.92
N ARG A 179 1.41 -10.20 -21.07
CA ARG A 179 2.36 -9.59 -22.02
C ARG A 179 2.91 -8.30 -21.41
N LEU A 180 4.19 -8.32 -21.09
CA LEU A 180 4.92 -7.13 -20.69
C LEU A 180 4.94 -6.13 -21.85
N ALA A 181 4.75 -4.86 -21.54
CA ALA A 181 4.92 -3.75 -22.45
C ALA A 181 6.07 -2.87 -21.97
N GLU A 182 6.53 -1.97 -22.83
CA GLU A 182 7.50 -0.96 -22.44
C GLU A 182 6.90 -0.05 -21.35
N SER A 183 7.67 0.22 -20.30
CA SER A 183 7.24 1.10 -19.22
C SER A 183 6.99 2.51 -19.75
N ALA A 184 5.85 3.10 -19.38
CA ALA A 184 5.56 4.51 -19.68
C ALA A 184 6.43 5.47 -18.85
N VAL A 185 7.11 4.96 -17.81
CA VAL A 185 7.95 5.70 -16.86
C VAL A 185 9.40 5.24 -17.02
N PRO A 186 10.39 6.16 -17.02
CA PRO A 186 11.80 5.79 -17.02
C PRO A 186 12.17 4.89 -15.82
N PRO A 187 13.21 4.03 -15.95
CA PRO A 187 13.65 3.15 -14.86
C PRO A 187 14.23 3.90 -13.65
N TYR A 188 14.61 5.15 -13.84
CA TYR A 188 15.09 6.05 -12.81
C TYR A 188 14.53 7.44 -13.07
N LEU A 189 14.04 8.07 -12.01
CA LEU A 189 13.51 9.43 -12.05
C LEU A 189 13.84 10.13 -10.73
N ASP A 190 14.65 11.18 -10.81
CA ASP A 190 14.95 12.08 -9.69
C ASP A 190 14.13 13.35 -9.84
N LEU A 191 13.28 13.64 -8.84
CA LEU A 191 12.33 14.74 -8.85
C LEU A 191 12.58 15.66 -7.66
N PRO A 192 12.52 16.98 -7.84
CA PRO A 192 12.35 17.88 -6.71
C PRO A 192 11.12 17.48 -5.89
N TYR A 193 11.28 17.41 -4.57
CA TYR A 193 10.19 17.02 -3.66
C TYR A 193 8.92 17.84 -3.88
N GLU A 194 9.05 19.15 -4.11
CA GLU A 194 7.91 20.04 -4.31
C GLU A 194 7.12 19.72 -5.58
N LEU A 195 7.80 19.23 -6.62
CA LEU A 195 7.14 18.77 -7.85
C LEU A 195 6.42 17.46 -7.61
N ALA A 196 7.05 16.50 -6.91
CA ALA A 196 6.43 15.22 -6.59
C ALA A 196 5.18 15.41 -5.72
N ASP A 197 5.27 16.25 -4.68
CA ASP A 197 4.16 16.56 -3.77
C ASP A 197 3.00 17.27 -4.49
N ALA A 198 3.30 18.34 -5.24
CA ALA A 198 2.27 19.09 -5.97
C ALA A 198 1.64 18.27 -7.11
N ALA A 199 2.39 17.40 -7.77
CA ALA A 199 1.86 16.50 -8.80
C ALA A 199 0.93 15.44 -8.20
N ALA A 200 1.32 14.83 -7.07
CA ALA A 200 0.48 13.90 -6.35
C ALA A 200 -0.83 14.57 -5.91
N GLU A 201 -0.76 15.79 -5.37
CA GLU A 201 -1.93 16.57 -4.97
C GLU A 201 -2.84 16.94 -6.15
N ALA A 202 -2.25 17.38 -7.26
CA ALA A 202 -2.99 17.72 -8.46
C ALA A 202 -3.74 16.51 -9.02
N THR A 203 -3.12 15.33 -9.05
CA THR A 203 -3.77 14.08 -9.48
C THR A 203 -4.86 13.67 -8.50
N ARG A 204 -4.59 13.70 -7.19
CA ARG A 204 -5.55 13.35 -6.13
C ARG A 204 -6.80 14.24 -6.14
N THR A 205 -6.66 15.51 -6.51
CA THR A 205 -7.77 16.48 -6.55
C THR A 205 -8.42 16.59 -7.94
N GLY A 206 -8.09 15.70 -8.88
CA GLY A 206 -8.63 15.73 -10.24
C GLY A 206 -8.18 16.93 -11.07
N ARG A 207 -7.12 17.63 -10.63
CA ARG A 207 -6.50 18.79 -11.27
C ARG A 207 -5.23 18.44 -12.04
N GLY A 208 -5.22 17.27 -12.67
CA GLY A 208 -4.13 16.83 -13.55
C GLY A 208 -3.82 17.81 -14.69
N ASP A 209 -4.77 18.69 -15.05
CA ASP A 209 -4.58 19.81 -15.97
C ASP A 209 -3.47 20.78 -15.52
N LEU A 210 -3.12 20.80 -14.23
CA LEU A 210 -2.06 21.63 -13.67
C LEU A 210 -0.66 21.03 -13.85
N LEU A 211 -0.54 19.73 -14.16
CA LEU A 211 0.77 19.07 -14.27
C LEU A 211 1.72 19.74 -15.28
N PRO A 212 1.30 20.16 -16.48
CA PRO A 212 2.18 20.88 -17.40
C PRO A 212 2.73 22.18 -16.81
N VAL A 213 1.94 22.89 -16.00
CA VAL A 213 2.35 24.14 -15.35
C VAL A 213 3.33 23.87 -14.20
N LEU A 214 3.09 22.82 -13.42
CA LEU A 214 3.98 22.40 -12.32
C LEU A 214 5.35 21.95 -12.87
N VAL A 215 5.34 21.17 -13.95
CA VAL A 215 6.56 20.70 -14.63
C VAL A 215 7.34 21.86 -15.21
N ALA A 216 6.69 22.81 -15.90
CA ALA A 216 7.37 23.97 -16.49
C ALA A 216 8.11 24.83 -15.45
N ARG A 217 7.60 24.90 -14.21
CA ARG A 217 8.29 25.60 -13.09
C ARG A 217 9.54 24.88 -12.59
N SER A 218 9.67 23.59 -12.91
CA SER A 218 10.77 22.72 -12.50
C SER A 218 11.63 22.27 -13.69
N SER A 219 11.49 22.94 -14.84
CA SER A 219 12.18 22.56 -16.07
C SER A 219 13.70 22.46 -15.87
N GLY A 220 14.29 21.39 -16.39
CA GLY A 220 15.72 21.07 -16.25
C GLY A 220 16.17 20.58 -14.87
N ARG A 221 15.26 20.46 -13.89
CA ARG A 221 15.58 19.96 -12.53
C ARG A 221 15.26 18.48 -12.33
N VAL A 222 14.59 17.85 -13.29
CA VAL A 222 14.22 16.43 -13.23
C VAL A 222 15.25 15.61 -13.99
N LEU A 223 15.81 14.58 -13.37
CA LEU A 223 16.85 13.75 -13.96
C LEU A 223 16.34 12.34 -14.23
N GLY A 224 16.66 11.82 -15.41
CA GLY A 224 16.53 10.43 -15.79
C GLY A 224 17.89 9.72 -15.80
N PRO A 225 17.97 8.50 -16.35
CA PRO A 225 19.21 7.73 -16.41
C PRO A 225 20.32 8.42 -17.21
N ASP A 226 19.95 9.18 -18.24
CA ASP A 226 20.89 9.82 -19.18
C ASP A 226 21.06 11.34 -18.94
N GLY A 227 20.54 11.86 -17.82
CA GLY A 227 20.60 13.29 -17.47
C GLY A 227 19.22 13.97 -17.44
N PRO A 228 19.15 15.30 -17.62
CA PRO A 228 17.88 16.04 -17.51
C PRO A 228 16.83 15.59 -18.52
N LEU A 229 15.60 15.38 -18.05
CA LEU A 229 14.45 15.02 -18.90
C LEU A 229 13.72 16.25 -19.44
N ALA A 230 13.12 16.12 -20.61
CA ALA A 230 12.31 17.18 -21.20
C ALA A 230 10.93 17.25 -20.52
N ASP A 231 10.37 18.46 -20.40
CA ASP A 231 9.07 18.69 -19.75
C ASP A 231 7.94 17.75 -20.21
N PRO A 232 7.76 17.43 -21.51
CA PRO A 232 6.73 16.49 -21.94
C PRO A 232 6.94 15.05 -21.43
N GLU A 233 8.19 14.63 -21.26
CA GLU A 233 8.54 13.31 -20.71
C GLU A 233 8.28 13.27 -19.21
N VAL A 234 8.63 14.34 -18.50
CA VAL A 234 8.32 14.50 -17.07
C VAL A 234 6.81 14.51 -16.84
N ALA A 235 6.06 15.26 -17.63
CA ALA A 235 4.60 15.32 -17.52
C ALA A 235 3.95 13.95 -17.74
N ARG A 236 4.44 13.17 -18.71
CA ARG A 236 3.97 11.80 -18.96
C ARG A 236 4.33 10.85 -17.81
N ALA A 237 5.49 11.03 -17.18
CA ALA A 237 5.91 10.19 -16.05
C ALA A 237 5.11 10.45 -14.76
N LEU A 238 4.45 11.62 -14.66
CA LEU A 238 3.66 12.04 -13.49
C LEU A 238 2.14 11.80 -13.65
N THR A 239 1.69 11.26 -14.79
CA THR A 239 0.29 10.91 -15.10
C THR A 239 0.10 9.40 -15.16
#